data_AF-A0A2V6GSI5-F1
#
_entry.id   AF-A0A2V6GSI5-F1
#
_cell.length_a   1.000
_cell.length_b   1.000
_cell.length_c   1.000
_cell.angle_alpha   90.00
_cell.angle_beta   90.00
_cell.angle_gamma   90.00
#
_symmetry.space_group_name_H-M   'P 1'
#
loop_
_entity.id
_entity.type
_entity.pdbx_description
1 polymer ?
#
loop_
_entity_poly.entity_id
_entity_poly.type
_entity_poly.pdbx_seq_one_letter_code
_entity_poly.pdbx_strand_id
1 'polypeptide(L)' 'VPHWFVFTPWGAAAFILFFVSGLVESNRTPFDVPEGESEIVAGHMTEYSGFKYATFFMAEYIGMFAISGLGVTLFLGGW' A
#
# COMPACT_ATOMS: atom_id res chain seq x y z
N VAL A 1 14.23 -8.99 -23.91
CA VAL A 1 13.53 -8.76 -22.62
C VAL A 1 13.73 -7.29 -22.30
N PRO A 2 12.68 -6.48 -22.08
CA PRO A 2 12.88 -5.08 -21.71
C PRO A 2 13.78 -5.01 -20.47
N HIS A 3 14.63 -3.99 -20.37
CA HIS A 3 15.53 -3.81 -19.23
C HIS A 3 14.72 -3.45 -17.97
N TRP A 4 14.03 -4.44 -17.38
CA TRP A 4 13.34 -4.25 -16.11
C TRP A 4 14.34 -4.06 -14.99
N PHE A 5 14.15 -2.99 -14.22
CA PHE A 5 15.04 -2.64 -13.11
C PHE A 5 15.07 -3.73 -12.03
N VAL A 6 14.02 -4.56 -11.94
CA VAL A 6 13.92 -5.70 -11.01
C VAL A 6 15.05 -6.72 -11.16
N PHE A 7 15.58 -6.95 -12.37
CA PHE A 7 16.61 -7.99 -12.58
C PHE A 7 18.02 -7.55 -12.18
N THR A 8 18.21 -6.28 -11.80
CA THR A 8 19.50 -5.81 -11.28
C THR A 8 19.58 -6.02 -9.77
N PRO A 9 20.75 -6.36 -9.19
CA PRO A 9 20.88 -6.59 -7.74
C PRO A 9 20.42 -5.40 -6.89
N TRP A 10 20.72 -4.18 -7.35
CA TRP A 10 20.31 -2.93 -6.71
C TRP A 10 18.82 -2.62 -6.93
N GLY A 11 18.28 -2.89 -8.11
CA GLY A 11 16.84 -2.69 -8.37
C GLY A 11 15.95 -3.72 -7.68
N ALA A 12 16.42 -4.95 -7.48
CA ALA A 12 15.75 -5.95 -6.64
C ALA A 12 15.68 -5.51 -5.17
N ALA A 13 16.78 -4.96 -4.63
CA ALA A 13 16.79 -4.40 -3.27
C ALA A 13 15.84 -3.20 -3.15
N ALA A 14 15.85 -2.29 -4.14
CA ALA A 14 14.92 -1.16 -4.18
C ALA A 14 13.45 -1.60 -4.31
N PHE A 15 13.17 -2.66 -5.07
CA PHE A 15 11.82 -3.22 -5.19
C PHE A 15 11.32 -3.80 -3.89
N ILE A 16 12.16 -4.55 -3.16
CA ILE A 16 11.81 -5.09 -1.83
C ILE A 16 11.54 -3.96 -0.84
N LEU A 17 12.40 -2.93 -0.82
CA LEU A 17 12.20 -1.78 0.06
C LEU A 17 10.91 -1.02 -0.28
N PHE A 18 10.65 -0.78 -1.57
CA PHE A 18 9.43 -0.14 -2.04
C PHE A 18 8.18 -0.95 -1.72
N PHE A 19 8.26 -2.28 -1.84
CA PHE A 19 7.17 -3.18 -1.48
C PHE A 19 6.86 -3.14 0.01
N VAL A 20 7.89 -3.19 0.87
CA VAL A 20 7.71 -3.09 2.32
C VAL A 20 7.19 -1.71 2.71
N SER A 21 7.71 -0.62 2.14
CA SER A 21 7.19 0.73 2.41
C SER A 21 5.74 0.90 1.95
N GLY A 22 5.37 0.33 0.80
CA GLY A 22 3.99 0.37 0.30
C GLY A 22 3.01 -0.40 1.18
N LEU A 23 3.45 -1.51 1.78
CA LEU A 23 2.64 -2.25 2.77
C LEU A 23 2.39 -1.43 4.04
N VAL A 24 3.42 -0.71 4.52
CA VAL A 24 3.32 0.17 5.69
C VAL A 24 2.41 1.37 5.39
N GLU A 25 2.57 2.03 4.26
CA GLU A 25 1.76 3.20 3.87
C GLU A 25 0.28 2.83 3.68
N SER A 26 0.00 1.63 3.18
CA SER A 26 -1.36 1.13 2.99
C SER A 26 -1.98 0.56 4.28
N ASN A 27 -1.33 0.72 5.44
CA ASN A 27 -1.76 0.21 6.75
C ASN A 27 -2.23 -1.25 6.71
N ARG A 28 -1.58 -2.09 5.88
CA ARG A 28 -2.03 -3.47 5.65
C ARG A 28 -1.31 -4.42 6.57
N THR A 29 -2.00 -5.50 6.97
CA THR A 29 -1.40 -6.57 7.78
C THR A 29 -0.08 -7.01 7.17
N PRO A 30 1.05 -6.96 7.90
CA PRO A 30 1.20 -6.95 9.37
C PRO A 30 1.42 -5.58 10.04
N PHE A 31 1.20 -4.46 9.35
CA PHE A 31 1.44 -3.09 9.86
C PHE A 31 0.15 -2.27 10.02
N ASP A 32 -0.93 -2.90 10.47
CA ASP A 32 -2.28 -2.33 10.62
C ASP A 32 -2.56 -1.76 12.03
N VAL A 33 -1.52 -1.31 12.74
CA VAL A 33 -1.57 -0.78 14.12
C VAL A 33 -2.71 0.24 14.39
N PRO A 34 -3.01 1.21 13.50
CA PRO A 34 -4.07 2.20 13.76
C PRO A 34 -5.50 1.72 13.51
N GLU A 35 -5.69 0.54 12.91
CA GLU A 35 -7.00 -0.01 12.53
C GLU A 35 -7.25 -1.43 13.05
N GLY A 36 -6.25 -2.04 13.72
CA GLY A 36 -6.24 -3.43 14.14
C GLY A 36 -7.55 -3.87 14.79
N GLU A 37 -8.35 -4.65 14.06
CA GLU A 37 -9.66 -5.14 14.51
C GLU A 37 -9.54 -6.01 15.77
N SER A 38 -8.43 -6.75 15.89
CA SER A 38 -8.14 -7.64 17.01
C SER A 38 -7.65 -6.91 18.27
N GLU A 39 -7.08 -5.71 18.12
CA GLU A 39 -6.42 -4.99 19.23
C GLU A 39 -7.24 -3.78 19.70
N ILE A 40 -7.85 -3.04 18.77
CA ILE A 40 -8.54 -1.78 19.04
C ILE A 40 -9.95 -1.70 18.41
N VAL A 41 -10.53 -2.84 18.00
CA VAL A 41 -11.92 -2.93 17.49
C VAL A 41 -12.19 -1.89 16.40
N ALA A 42 -11.34 -1.83 15.36
CA ALA A 42 -11.43 -0.88 14.23
C ALA A 42 -11.04 0.59 14.53
N GLY A 43 -10.50 0.89 15.70
CA GLY A 43 -9.83 2.16 15.99
C GLY A 43 -10.69 3.39 15.72
N HIS A 44 -10.15 4.35 14.95
CA HIS A 44 -10.82 5.60 14.61
C HIS A 44 -12.04 5.43 13.69
N MET A 45 -12.19 4.28 13.04
CA MET A 45 -13.32 4.01 12.14
C MET A 45 -14.64 3.73 12.87
N THR A 46 -14.57 3.45 14.18
CA THR A 46 -15.74 3.15 15.02
C THR A 46 -16.65 4.36 15.27
N GLU A 47 -16.11 5.57 15.20
CA GLU A 47 -16.83 6.82 15.49
C GLU A 47 -17.55 7.38 14.25
N TYR A 48 -17.30 6.83 13.06
CA TYR A 48 -17.83 7.35 11.81
C TYR A 48 -19.08 6.60 11.33
N SER A 49 -20.12 7.35 10.98
CA SER A 49 -21.32 6.84 10.30
C SER A 49 -20.98 6.28 8.90
N GLY A 50 -21.83 5.39 8.37
CA GLY A 50 -21.56 4.58 7.18
C GLY A 50 -21.08 5.34 5.94
N PHE A 51 -21.55 6.57 5.70
CA PHE A 51 -21.08 7.36 4.55
C PHE A 51 -19.64 7.88 4.73
N LYS A 52 -19.28 8.29 5.95
CA LYS A 52 -17.91 8.74 6.27
C LYS A 52 -16.95 7.56 6.30
N TYR A 53 -17.38 6.44 6.88
CA TYR A 53 -16.67 5.15 6.83
C TYR A 53 -16.35 4.74 5.38
N ALA A 54 -17.35 4.75 4.49
CA ALA A 54 -17.15 4.41 3.08
C ALA A 54 -16.13 5.33 2.37
N THR A 55 -16.08 6.61 2.77
CA THR A 55 -15.13 7.57 2.19
C THR A 55 -13.69 7.27 2.63
N PHE A 56 -13.47 6.92 3.90
CA PHE A 56 -12.14 6.52 4.40
C PHE A 56 -11.66 5.23 3.75
N PHE A 57 -12.52 4.21 3.64
CA PHE A 57 -12.20 2.98 2.92
C PHE A 57 -11.84 3.25 1.45
N MET A 58 -12.63 4.08 0.77
CA MET A 58 -12.36 4.43 -0.63
C MET A 58 -11.03 5.17 -0.78
N ALA A 59 -10.67 6.05 0.16
CA ALA A 59 -9.40 6.75 0.15
C ALA A 59 -8.20 5.80 0.31
N GLU A 60 -8.28 4.82 1.21
CA GLU A 60 -7.24 3.80 1.39
C GLU A 60 -7.05 2.97 0.11
N TYR A 61 -8.13 2.52 -0.52
CA TYR A 61 -8.06 1.77 -1.79
C TYR A 61 -7.49 2.60 -2.95
N ILE A 62 -7.79 3.89 -3.01
CA ILE A 62 -7.19 4.79 -4.00
C ILE A 62 -5.69 4.94 -3.75
N GLY A 63 -5.26 5.05 -2.50
CA GLY A 63 -3.84 5.05 -2.10
C GLY A 63 -3.12 3.78 -2.57
N MET A 64 -3.71 2.60 -2.32
CA MET A 64 -3.17 1.32 -2.79
C MET A 64 -3.04 1.25 -4.31
N PHE A 65 -4.03 1.78 -5.04
CA PHE A 65 -3.98 1.83 -6.49
C PHE A 65 -2.85 2.73 -6.99
N ALA A 66 -2.66 3.89 -6.37
CA ALA A 66 -1.58 4.81 -6.71
C ALA A 66 -0.19 4.19 -6.46
N ILE A 67 0.02 3.56 -5.30
CA ILE A 67 1.29 2.88 -4.96
C ILE A 67 1.57 1.73 -5.92
N SER A 68 0.55 0.94 -6.27
CA SER A 68 0.66 -0.14 -7.25
C SER A 68 1.02 0.40 -8.65
N GLY A 69 0.40 1.49 -9.07
CA GLY A 69 0.71 2.17 -10.33
C GLY A 69 2.14 2.71 -10.38
N LEU A 70 2.62 3.30 -9.27
CA LEU A 70 4.01 3.73 -9.11
C LEU A 70 4.99 2.55 -9.14
N GLY A 71 4.65 1.43 -8.49
CA GLY A 71 5.48 0.22 -8.52
C GLY A 71 5.66 -0.34 -9.93
N VAL A 72 4.58 -0.39 -10.71
CA VAL A 72 4.63 -0.85 -12.11
C VAL A 72 5.47 0.08 -12.97
N THR A 73 5.28 1.39 -12.87
CA THR A 73 6.03 2.36 -13.70
C THR A 73 7.51 2.42 -13.35
N LEU A 74 7.87 2.30 -12.07
CA LEU A 74 9.26 2.38 -11.60
C LEU A 74 10.06 1.10 -11.86
N PHE A 75 9.46 -0.09 -11.68
CA PHE A 75 10.20 -1.35 -11.67
C PHE A 75 9.97 -2.24 -12.88
N LEU A 76 8.73 -2.30 -13.37
CA LEU A 76 8.34 -3.19 -14.46
C LEU A 76 8.37 -2.51 -15.84
N GLY A 77 8.73 -1.21 -15.88
CA GLY A 77 8.90 -0.46 -17.12
C GLY A 77 7.57 -0.15 -17.78
N GLY A 78 7.13 1.11 -17.70
CA GLY A 78 5.90 1.60 -18.34
C GLY A 78 6.00 1.82 -19.86
N TRP A 79 7.02 1.26 -20.53
CA TRP A 79 7.24 1.37 -21.97
C TRP A 79 7.80 0.07 -22.57
#